data_AF-A0A928DQE9-F1
#
_entry.id   AF-A0A928DQE9-F1
#
_cell.length_a   1.000
_cell.length_b   1.000
_cell.length_c   1.000
_cell.angle_alpha   90.00
_cell.angle_beta   90.00
_cell.angle_gamma   90.00
#
_symmetry.space_group_name_H-M   'P 1'
#
loop_
_entity.id
_entity.type
_entity.pdbx_description
1 polymer ?
#
loop_
_entity_poly.entity_id
_entity_poly.type
_entity_poly.pdbx_seq_one_letter_code
_entity_poly.pdbx_strand_id
1 'polypeptide(L)'
;MNEKRINIMEPEIPQVVSAAQTEPKEPEVKYATITERFVALLIDYGVVFFPAQLIGGLIIKLMGPNAELWQIISVFVGINLAFILYETVLSCRDRVTLGKSLIGIAVVKKDLSGPISFFHAFLRAIGYYISAVLFFGGFFFAFFEERRRALHDFLGGSVVVQIRQKSFLEKAATNMLGMLLIVAFVAVACTQYLSGGAYYIRKAEDHLQKIAMLEEAHYSRYGYYTNDLLRLSLLSGDPVQFQRDTRKALQPRGFKIGVHKTGYKISGVARDSKRTPVYFESK
;
A
#
# COMPACT_ATOMS: atom_id res chain seq x y z
N MET A 1 -47.36 -63.63 -49.22
CA MET A 1 -46.19 -63.26 -50.03
C MET A 1 -46.50 -61.95 -50.71
N ASN A 2 -45.83 -60.86 -50.33
CA ASN A 2 -45.90 -59.59 -51.04
C ASN A 2 -44.46 -59.21 -51.37
N GLU A 3 -44.06 -59.39 -52.63
CA GLU A 3 -42.71 -59.12 -53.11
C GLU A 3 -42.48 -57.61 -53.20
N LYS A 4 -41.49 -57.12 -52.45
CA LYS A 4 -41.03 -55.73 -52.51
C LYS A 4 -40.08 -55.61 -53.70
N ARG A 5 -40.59 -55.15 -54.86
CA ARG A 5 -39.73 -54.84 -56.01
C ARG A 5 -38.85 -53.64 -55.68
N ILE A 6 -37.54 -53.85 -55.68
CA ILE A 6 -36.54 -52.79 -55.57
C ILE A 6 -36.36 -52.21 -56.97
N ASN A 7 -36.72 -50.95 -57.17
CA ASN A 7 -36.54 -50.24 -58.43
C ASN A 7 -35.07 -49.76 -58.51
N ILE A 8 -34.31 -50.25 -59.49
CA ILE A 8 -32.84 -50.12 -59.56
C ILE A 8 -32.39 -48.98 -60.50
N MET A 9 -33.30 -48.11 -60.95
CA MET A 9 -33.00 -47.08 -61.97
C MET A 9 -32.95 -45.63 -61.46
N GLU A 10 -33.15 -45.37 -60.17
CA GLU A 10 -32.93 -44.04 -59.60
C GLU A 10 -31.52 -43.99 -58.97
N PRO A 11 -30.55 -43.21 -59.50
CA PRO A 11 -29.34 -42.95 -58.75
C PRO A 11 -29.71 -42.10 -57.53
N GLU A 12 -29.49 -42.62 -56.32
CA GLU A 12 -29.47 -41.80 -55.11
C GLU A 12 -28.37 -40.75 -55.28
N ILE A 13 -28.74 -39.55 -55.71
CA ILE A 13 -27.84 -38.39 -55.69
C ILE A 13 -27.57 -38.14 -54.21
N PRO A 14 -26.32 -38.27 -53.73
CA PRO A 14 -26.02 -37.98 -52.33
C PRO A 14 -26.42 -36.53 -52.07
N GLN A 15 -27.36 -36.32 -51.15
CA GLN A 15 -27.61 -34.98 -50.65
C GLN A 15 -26.29 -34.49 -50.07
N VAL A 16 -25.74 -33.43 -50.69
CA VAL A 16 -24.61 -32.70 -50.14
C VAL A 16 -25.07 -32.20 -48.78
N VAL A 17 -24.67 -32.91 -47.73
CA VAL A 17 -24.80 -32.45 -46.35
C VAL A 17 -24.01 -31.16 -46.32
N SER A 18 -24.72 -30.04 -46.41
CA SER A 18 -24.17 -28.72 -46.20
C SER A 18 -23.52 -28.76 -44.83
N ALA A 19 -22.18 -28.81 -44.82
CA ALA A 19 -21.42 -28.72 -43.59
C ALA A 19 -21.89 -27.44 -42.91
N ALA A 20 -22.63 -27.59 -41.81
CA ALA A 20 -23.05 -26.48 -40.98
C ALA A 20 -21.82 -25.63 -40.73
N GLN A 21 -21.83 -24.42 -41.29
CA GLN A 21 -20.81 -23.43 -41.03
C GLN A 21 -20.88 -23.17 -39.53
N THR A 22 -19.99 -23.80 -38.76
CA THR A 22 -19.70 -23.38 -37.40
C THR A 22 -19.20 -21.95 -37.51
N GLU A 23 -20.07 -20.98 -37.19
CA GLU A 23 -19.66 -19.60 -37.02
C GLU A 23 -18.39 -19.58 -36.16
N PRO A 24 -17.33 -18.85 -36.56
CA PRO A 24 -16.13 -18.75 -35.75
C PRO A 24 -16.52 -18.13 -34.41
N LYS A 25 -16.61 -18.96 -33.37
CA LYS A 25 -16.88 -18.54 -31.99
C LYS A 25 -15.85 -17.48 -31.65
N GLU A 26 -16.29 -16.22 -31.48
CA GLU A 26 -15.39 -15.12 -31.17
C GLU A 26 -14.49 -15.51 -29.99
N PRO A 27 -13.18 -15.23 -30.05
CA PRO A 27 -12.25 -15.63 -29.00
C PRO A 27 -12.70 -15.02 -27.66
N GLU A 28 -13.14 -15.87 -26.74
CA GLU A 28 -13.60 -15.46 -25.41
C GLU A 28 -12.44 -14.80 -24.65
N VAL A 29 -12.51 -13.47 -24.49
CA VAL A 29 -11.45 -12.70 -23.84
C VAL A 29 -11.50 -12.90 -22.33
N LYS A 30 -10.48 -13.54 -21.77
CA LYS A 30 -10.35 -13.76 -20.33
C LYS A 30 -9.62 -12.61 -19.65
N TYR A 31 -10.29 -11.95 -18.73
CA TYR A 31 -9.72 -10.84 -17.95
C TYR A 31 -8.84 -11.35 -16.80
N ALA A 32 -7.74 -10.64 -16.56
CA ALA A 32 -6.85 -10.93 -15.44
C ALA A 32 -7.53 -10.59 -14.10
N THR A 33 -7.35 -11.46 -13.12
CA THR A 33 -7.85 -11.30 -11.75
C THR A 33 -7.03 -10.26 -10.97
N ILE A 34 -7.58 -9.78 -9.86
CA ILE A 34 -6.93 -8.78 -8.99
C ILE A 34 -5.64 -9.34 -8.37
N THR A 35 -5.66 -10.61 -7.96
CA THR A 35 -4.50 -11.32 -7.41
C THR A 35 -3.37 -11.43 -8.44
N GLU A 36 -3.65 -11.84 -9.67
CA GLU A 36 -2.66 -11.89 -10.76
C GLU A 36 -2.03 -10.53 -11.01
N ARG A 37 -2.84 -9.46 -11.02
CA ARG A 37 -2.37 -8.09 -11.18
C ARG A 37 -1.54 -7.62 -9.99
N PHE A 38 -1.93 -7.97 -8.77
CA PHE A 38 -1.20 -7.60 -7.55
C PHE A 38 0.15 -8.30 -7.48
N VAL A 39 0.22 -9.59 -7.79
CA VAL A 39 1.49 -10.33 -7.87
C VAL A 39 2.38 -9.75 -8.97
N ALA A 40 1.83 -9.48 -10.16
CA ALA A 40 2.58 -8.83 -11.24
C ALA A 40 3.13 -7.45 -10.82
N LEU A 41 2.32 -6.65 -10.14
CA LEU A 41 2.72 -5.33 -9.61
C LEU A 41 3.85 -5.46 -8.58
N LEU A 42 3.78 -6.43 -7.67
CA LEU A 42 4.83 -6.64 -6.67
C LEU A 42 6.14 -7.09 -7.31
N ILE A 43 6.08 -7.93 -8.35
CA ILE A 43 7.26 -8.32 -9.11
C ILE A 43 7.83 -7.08 -9.84
N ASP A 44 7.00 -6.32 -10.55
CA ASP A 44 7.40 -5.09 -11.24
C ASP A 44 8.04 -4.08 -10.27
N TYR A 45 7.44 -3.90 -9.09
CA TYR A 45 7.95 -3.02 -8.05
C TYR A 45 9.29 -3.54 -7.52
N GLY A 46 9.42 -4.84 -7.22
CA GLY A 46 10.69 -5.43 -6.79
C GLY A 46 11.80 -5.24 -7.83
N VAL A 47 11.50 -5.49 -9.09
CA VAL A 47 12.47 -5.35 -10.20
C VAL A 47 13.03 -3.93 -10.30
N VAL A 48 12.19 -2.91 -10.10
CA VAL A 48 12.64 -1.50 -10.14
C VAL A 48 13.25 -1.09 -8.80
N PHE A 49 12.60 -1.44 -7.70
CA PHE A 49 12.91 -0.93 -6.36
C PHE A 49 14.19 -1.55 -5.79
N PHE A 50 14.46 -2.85 -5.98
CA PHE A 50 15.66 -3.48 -5.43
C PHE A 50 16.96 -2.86 -5.97
N PRO A 51 17.18 -2.75 -7.29
CA PRO A 51 18.37 -2.08 -7.83
C PRO A 51 18.42 -0.60 -7.43
N ALA A 52 17.27 0.07 -7.44
CA ALA A 52 17.19 1.48 -7.11
C ALA A 52 17.53 1.77 -5.64
N GLN A 53 17.21 0.85 -4.71
CA GLN A 53 17.61 0.94 -3.30
C GLN A 53 19.11 0.72 -3.12
N LEU A 54 19.74 -0.20 -3.86
CA LEU A 54 21.18 -0.39 -3.82
C LEU A 54 21.92 0.86 -4.29
N ILE A 55 21.47 1.44 -5.42
CA ILE A 55 22.05 2.66 -5.98
C ILE A 55 21.77 3.85 -5.06
N GLY A 56 20.54 4.03 -4.59
CA GLY A 56 20.15 5.12 -3.69
C GLY A 56 20.89 5.06 -2.36
N GLY A 57 21.01 3.87 -1.77
CA GLY A 57 21.79 3.65 -0.55
C GLY A 57 23.28 3.94 -0.74
N LEU A 58 23.85 3.57 -1.88
CA LEU A 58 25.23 3.93 -2.22
C LEU A 58 25.39 5.45 -2.36
N ILE A 59 24.48 6.13 -3.04
CA ILE A 59 24.48 7.59 -3.19
C ILE A 59 24.45 8.26 -1.81
N ILE A 60 23.53 7.86 -0.93
CA ILE A 60 23.43 8.40 0.44
C ILE A 60 24.70 8.13 1.24
N LYS A 61 25.28 6.94 1.12
CA LYS A 61 26.54 6.60 1.79
C LYS A 61 27.71 7.47 1.30
N LEU A 62 27.77 7.76 -0.01
CA LEU A 62 28.77 8.64 -0.62
C LEU A 62 28.59 10.10 -0.22
N MET A 63 27.35 10.54 0.05
CA MET A 63 27.05 11.87 0.60
C MET A 63 27.55 12.04 2.05
N GLY A 64 27.78 10.93 2.76
CA GLY A 64 28.30 10.93 4.13
C GLY A 64 27.23 11.16 5.20
N PRO A 65 27.62 11.21 6.48
CA PRO A 65 26.69 11.27 7.61
C PRO A 65 25.91 12.59 7.72
N ASN A 66 26.32 13.61 6.97
CA ASN A 66 25.69 14.93 6.95
C ASN A 66 24.66 15.09 5.82
N ALA A 67 24.18 13.98 5.23
CA ALA A 67 23.18 14.04 4.17
C ALA A 67 21.92 14.79 4.66
N GLU A 68 21.55 15.83 3.93
CA GLU A 68 20.40 16.65 4.29
C GLU A 68 19.09 15.97 3.89
N LEU A 69 18.01 16.31 4.59
CA LEU A 69 16.69 15.70 4.37
C LEU A 69 16.22 15.82 2.90
N TRP A 70 16.50 16.94 2.23
CA TRP A 70 16.10 17.13 0.84
C TRP A 70 16.82 16.17 -0.13
N GLN A 71 18.05 15.73 0.21
CA GLN A 71 18.81 14.76 -0.60
C GLN A 71 18.18 13.36 -0.48
N ILE A 72 17.75 12.99 0.74
CA ILE A 72 17.04 11.73 0.97
C ILE A 72 15.71 11.73 0.22
N ILE A 73 14.97 12.86 0.29
CA ILE A 73 13.71 13.04 -0.44
C ILE A 73 13.94 12.97 -1.95
N SER A 74 15.00 13.59 -2.49
CA SER A 74 15.25 13.60 -3.94
C SER A 74 15.58 12.21 -4.47
N VAL A 75 16.35 11.41 -3.73
CA VAL A 75 16.58 9.98 -4.05
C VAL A 75 15.25 9.24 -4.07
N PHE A 76 14.43 9.37 -3.02
CA PHE A 76 13.13 8.71 -2.96
C PHE A 76 12.21 9.10 -4.13
N VAL A 77 12.11 10.40 -4.46
CA VAL A 77 11.34 10.89 -5.61
C VAL A 77 11.88 10.32 -6.92
N GLY A 78 13.21 10.27 -7.09
CA GLY A 78 13.86 9.70 -8.27
C GLY A 78 13.50 8.23 -8.50
N ILE A 79 13.47 7.42 -7.44
CA ILE A 79 13.07 6.00 -7.52
C ILE A 79 11.62 5.86 -7.99
N ASN A 80 10.70 6.67 -7.44
CA ASN A 80 9.28 6.61 -7.81
C ASN A 80 9.05 7.12 -9.25
N LEU A 81 9.79 8.13 -9.70
CA LEU A 81 9.79 8.58 -11.09
C LEU A 81 10.31 7.49 -12.04
N ALA A 82 11.36 6.77 -11.64
CA ALA A 82 11.88 5.64 -12.41
C ALA A 82 10.81 4.53 -12.55
N PHE A 83 10.04 4.25 -11.50
CA PHE A 83 8.91 3.32 -11.57
C PHE A 83 7.81 3.80 -12.51
N ILE A 84 7.43 5.09 -12.46
CA ILE A 84 6.45 5.67 -13.39
C ILE A 84 6.94 5.50 -14.83
N LEU A 85 8.20 5.82 -15.10
CA LEU A 85 8.79 5.70 -16.42
C LEU A 85 8.81 4.23 -16.89
N TYR A 86 9.23 3.31 -16.01
CA TYR A 86 9.23 1.87 -16.28
C TYR A 86 7.84 1.36 -16.68
N GLU A 87 6.82 1.65 -15.87
CA GLU A 87 5.45 1.21 -16.14
C GLU A 87 4.92 1.82 -17.44
N THR A 88 5.14 3.12 -17.64
CA THR A 88 4.66 3.85 -18.83
C THR A 88 5.27 3.29 -20.10
N VAL A 89 6.59 3.09 -20.12
CA VAL A 89 7.32 2.65 -21.32
C VAL A 89 6.98 1.20 -21.65
N LEU A 90 6.95 0.32 -20.64
CA LEU A 90 6.73 -1.11 -20.85
C LEU A 90 5.26 -1.51 -20.94
N SER A 91 4.32 -0.63 -20.62
CA SER A 91 2.88 -0.89 -20.80
C SER A 91 2.30 -0.23 -22.04
N CYS A 92 3.07 0.55 -22.81
CA CYS A 92 2.62 1.14 -24.07
C CYS A 92 3.08 0.32 -25.29
N ARG A 93 2.29 0.38 -26.37
CA ARG A 93 2.46 -0.46 -27.58
C ARG A 93 2.42 -1.95 -27.20
N ASP A 94 3.09 -2.82 -27.96
CA ASP A 94 3.07 -4.27 -27.77
C ASP A 94 4.01 -4.76 -26.67
N ARG A 95 4.39 -3.88 -25.73
CA ARG A 95 5.29 -4.22 -24.63
C ARG A 95 4.50 -4.68 -23.41
N VAL A 96 5.18 -5.49 -22.60
CA VAL A 96 4.66 -6.00 -21.33
C VAL A 96 5.76 -5.85 -20.29
N THR A 97 5.40 -5.40 -19.08
CA THR A 97 6.34 -5.33 -17.95
C THR A 97 6.79 -6.73 -17.54
N LEU A 98 7.91 -6.84 -16.81
CA LEU A 98 8.50 -8.14 -16.49
C LEU A 98 7.56 -8.99 -15.61
N GLY A 99 6.95 -8.40 -14.59
CA GLY A 99 5.98 -9.07 -13.74
C GLY A 99 4.73 -9.51 -14.51
N LYS A 100 4.20 -8.65 -15.39
CA LYS A 100 3.04 -9.01 -16.23
C LYS A 100 3.37 -10.11 -17.23
N SER A 101 4.59 -10.09 -17.80
CA SER A 101 5.08 -11.13 -18.71
C SER A 101 5.19 -12.49 -18.00
N LEU A 102 5.80 -12.52 -16.81
CA LEU A 102 5.91 -13.74 -15.99
C LEU A 102 4.54 -14.32 -15.61
N ILE A 103 3.61 -13.44 -15.21
CA ILE A 103 2.25 -13.84 -14.90
C ILE A 103 1.47 -14.19 -16.18
N GLY A 104 1.87 -13.75 -17.37
CA GLY A 104 1.18 -14.02 -18.63
C GLY A 104 -0.08 -13.19 -18.81
N ILE A 105 -0.02 -11.90 -18.46
CA ILE A 105 -1.09 -10.91 -18.63
C ILE A 105 -0.57 -9.71 -19.41
N ALA A 106 -1.45 -9.03 -20.15
CA ALA A 106 -1.09 -7.82 -20.91
C ALA A 106 -2.15 -6.75 -20.79
N VAL A 107 -1.72 -5.50 -20.99
CA VAL A 107 -2.60 -4.33 -20.98
C VAL A 107 -3.03 -4.00 -22.40
N VAL A 108 -4.32 -3.84 -22.61
CA VAL A 108 -4.91 -3.44 -23.89
C VAL A 108 -5.91 -2.30 -23.69
N LYS A 109 -6.29 -1.64 -24.77
CA LYS A 109 -7.36 -0.62 -24.73
C LYS A 109 -8.67 -1.24 -24.23
N LYS A 110 -9.50 -0.44 -23.56
CA LYS A 110 -10.81 -0.90 -23.04
C LYS A 110 -11.70 -1.55 -24.10
N ASP A 111 -11.57 -1.13 -25.36
CA ASP A 111 -12.37 -1.59 -26.51
C ASP A 111 -11.67 -2.73 -27.26
N LEU A 112 -10.59 -3.29 -26.71
CA LEU A 112 -9.83 -4.42 -27.27
C LEU A 112 -9.20 -4.15 -28.65
N SER A 113 -9.20 -2.90 -29.12
CA SER A 113 -8.63 -2.48 -30.41
C SER A 113 -7.10 -2.48 -30.50
N GLY A 114 -6.43 -3.14 -29.56
CA GLY A 114 -4.97 -3.25 -29.51
C GLY A 114 -4.31 -2.53 -28.32
N PRO A 115 -3.02 -2.21 -28.41
CA PRO A 115 -2.23 -1.72 -27.30
C PRO A 115 -2.56 -0.27 -26.93
N ILE A 116 -2.24 0.12 -25.69
CA ILE A 116 -2.47 1.48 -25.21
C ILE A 116 -1.36 2.44 -25.67
N SER A 117 -1.70 3.73 -25.79
CA SER A 117 -0.73 4.78 -26.12
C SER A 117 0.09 5.19 -24.89
N PHE A 118 1.21 5.87 -25.11
CA PHE A 118 2.11 6.34 -24.05
C PHE A 118 1.38 7.19 -22.99
N PHE A 119 0.53 8.12 -23.42
CA PHE A 119 -0.23 8.98 -22.50
C PHE A 119 -1.20 8.18 -21.62
N HIS A 120 -1.90 7.20 -22.19
CA HIS A 120 -2.78 6.33 -21.43
C HIS A 120 -1.99 5.46 -20.44
N ALA A 121 -0.82 4.95 -20.83
CA ALA A 121 0.07 4.21 -19.93
C ALA A 121 0.56 5.11 -18.79
N PHE A 122 0.93 6.36 -19.08
CA PHE A 122 1.34 7.32 -18.06
C PHE A 122 0.23 7.63 -17.03
N LEU A 123 -1.01 7.79 -17.50
CA LEU A 123 -2.16 7.95 -16.61
C LEU A 123 -2.40 6.71 -15.73
N ARG A 124 -2.15 5.49 -16.25
CA ARG A 124 -2.17 4.27 -15.43
C ARG A 124 -1.09 4.30 -14.36
N ALA A 125 0.14 4.66 -14.73
CA ALA A 125 1.27 4.78 -13.80
C ALA A 125 0.92 5.72 -12.63
N ILE A 126 0.38 6.91 -12.93
CA ILE A 126 -0.12 7.85 -11.92
C ILE A 126 -1.27 7.25 -11.10
N GLY A 127 -2.20 6.56 -11.76
CA GLY A 127 -3.33 5.92 -11.11
C GLY A 127 -2.95 4.90 -10.04
N TYR A 128 -1.79 4.24 -10.15
CA TYR A 128 -1.27 3.38 -9.07
C TYR A 128 -0.92 4.20 -7.82
N TYR A 129 -0.32 5.39 -7.96
CA TYR A 129 -0.02 6.27 -6.84
C TYR A 129 -1.28 6.85 -6.19
N ILE A 130 -2.27 7.24 -7.01
CA ILE A 130 -3.58 7.65 -6.48
C ILE A 130 -4.21 6.49 -5.70
N SER A 131 -4.13 5.27 -6.22
CA SER A 131 -4.61 4.08 -5.52
C SER A 131 -3.86 3.87 -4.20
N ALA A 132 -2.53 4.07 -4.18
CA ALA A 132 -1.71 3.93 -2.98
C ALA A 132 -2.07 4.96 -1.90
N VAL A 133 -2.29 6.23 -2.27
CA VAL A 133 -2.74 7.30 -1.35
C VAL A 133 -4.09 6.98 -0.75
N LEU A 134 -4.98 6.35 -1.52
CA LEU A 134 -6.30 5.89 -1.05
C LEU A 134 -6.24 4.55 -0.31
N PHE A 135 -5.08 4.14 0.25
CA PHE A 135 -4.89 2.85 0.91
C PHE A 135 -5.30 1.64 0.04
N PHE A 136 -4.89 1.66 -1.23
CA PHE A 136 -5.28 0.68 -2.25
C PHE A 136 -6.79 0.66 -2.56
N GLY A 137 -7.52 1.70 -2.12
CA GLY A 137 -8.91 2.01 -2.47
C GLY A 137 -9.22 1.86 -3.97
N GLY A 138 -8.26 2.23 -4.81
CA GLY A 138 -8.42 2.13 -6.27
C GLY A 138 -8.55 0.70 -6.82
N PHE A 139 -8.13 -0.33 -6.09
CA PHE A 139 -8.31 -1.71 -6.51
C PHE A 139 -9.70 -2.25 -6.18
N PHE A 140 -10.45 -1.61 -5.29
CA PHE A 140 -11.79 -2.06 -4.92
C PHE A 140 -12.77 -2.05 -6.10
N PHE A 141 -12.62 -1.10 -7.03
CA PHE A 141 -13.44 -1.04 -8.25
C PHE A 141 -13.38 -2.32 -9.09
N ALA A 142 -12.25 -3.04 -9.06
CA ALA A 142 -12.07 -4.25 -9.85
C ALA A 142 -12.90 -5.45 -9.34
N PHE A 143 -13.45 -5.38 -8.12
CA PHE A 143 -14.34 -6.42 -7.59
C PHE A 143 -15.78 -6.30 -8.09
N PHE A 144 -16.21 -5.08 -8.43
CA PHE A 144 -17.60 -4.80 -8.85
C PHE A 144 -17.76 -4.75 -10.38
N GLU A 145 -16.66 -4.59 -11.10
CA GLU A 145 -16.68 -4.46 -12.56
C GLU A 145 -16.49 -5.82 -13.25
N GLU A 146 -17.33 -6.12 -14.26
CA GLU A 146 -17.26 -7.37 -15.04
C GLU A 146 -15.90 -7.56 -15.74
N ARG A 147 -15.33 -6.47 -16.26
CA ARG A 147 -14.00 -6.43 -16.89
C ARG A 147 -12.85 -6.32 -15.87
N ARG A 148 -13.18 -6.35 -14.57
CA ARG A 148 -12.25 -6.26 -13.42
C ARG A 148 -11.32 -5.05 -13.51
N ARG A 149 -11.82 -3.88 -13.90
CA ARG A 149 -11.01 -2.67 -14.04
C ARG A 149 -10.81 -2.00 -12.67
N ALA A 150 -9.57 -1.65 -12.36
CA ALA A 150 -9.23 -0.84 -11.19
C ALA A 150 -9.16 0.65 -11.56
N LEU A 151 -9.00 1.53 -10.57
CA LEU A 151 -8.94 2.99 -10.75
C LEU A 151 -7.92 3.41 -11.82
N HIS A 152 -6.72 2.82 -11.79
CA HIS A 152 -5.69 3.10 -12.79
C HIS A 152 -6.08 2.64 -14.20
N ASP A 153 -6.84 1.56 -14.34
CA ASP A 153 -7.35 1.10 -15.63
C ASP A 153 -8.40 2.05 -16.20
N PHE A 154 -9.26 2.61 -15.33
CA PHE A 154 -10.25 3.62 -15.71
C PHE A 154 -9.56 4.90 -16.18
N LEU A 155 -8.58 5.41 -15.42
CA LEU A 155 -7.79 6.57 -15.79
C LEU A 155 -7.04 6.36 -17.11
N GLY A 156 -6.51 5.15 -17.31
CA GLY A 156 -5.81 4.77 -18.54
C GLY A 156 -6.69 4.33 -19.71
N GLY A 157 -8.03 4.32 -19.58
CA GLY A 157 -8.92 3.84 -20.64
C GLY A 157 -8.60 2.41 -21.12
N SER A 158 -8.34 1.49 -20.20
CA SER A 158 -7.64 0.24 -20.48
C SER A 158 -8.20 -0.95 -19.71
N VAL A 159 -7.78 -2.15 -20.09
CA VAL A 159 -8.16 -3.41 -19.45
C VAL A 159 -7.01 -4.40 -19.51
N VAL A 160 -6.95 -5.33 -18.56
CA VAL A 160 -5.89 -6.35 -18.49
C VAL A 160 -6.45 -7.71 -18.85
N VAL A 161 -5.84 -8.34 -19.84
CA VAL A 161 -6.26 -9.63 -20.41
C VAL A 161 -5.20 -10.70 -20.19
N GLN A 162 -5.61 -11.96 -20.16
CA GLN A 162 -4.71 -13.11 -20.14
C GLN A 162 -4.21 -13.38 -21.56
N ILE A 163 -2.88 -13.43 -21.74
CA ILE A 163 -2.25 -13.67 -23.06
C ILE A 163 -1.79 -15.11 -23.26
N ARG A 164 -1.80 -15.92 -22.19
CA ARG A 164 -1.50 -17.35 -22.24
C ARG A 164 -2.51 -18.15 -21.44
N GLN A 165 -2.75 -19.39 -21.87
CA GLN A 165 -3.49 -20.34 -21.06
C GLN A 165 -2.61 -20.78 -19.88
N LYS A 166 -3.18 -20.76 -18.68
CA LYS A 166 -2.51 -21.21 -17.46
C LYS A 166 -3.11 -22.52 -17.00
N SER A 167 -2.26 -23.42 -16.51
CA SER A 167 -2.70 -24.64 -15.85
C SER A 167 -3.55 -24.32 -14.62
N PHE A 168 -4.39 -25.27 -14.20
CA PHE A 168 -5.19 -25.12 -12.98
C PHE A 168 -4.30 -24.82 -11.75
N LEU A 169 -3.18 -25.54 -11.63
CA LEU A 169 -2.22 -25.36 -10.53
C LEU A 169 -1.56 -23.99 -10.55
N GLU A 170 -1.14 -23.48 -11.72
CA GLU A 170 -0.58 -22.13 -11.82
C GLU A 170 -1.58 -21.05 -11.41
N LYS A 171 -2.84 -21.18 -11.86
CA LYS A 171 -3.91 -20.24 -11.47
C LYS A 171 -4.16 -20.30 -9.97
N ALA A 172 -4.29 -21.50 -9.41
CA ALA A 172 -4.51 -21.70 -7.98
C ALA A 172 -3.35 -21.11 -7.16
N ALA A 173 -2.11 -21.44 -7.52
CA ALA A 173 -0.91 -20.95 -6.85
C ALA A 173 -0.81 -19.42 -6.91
N THR A 174 -1.02 -18.82 -8.09
CA THR A 174 -0.97 -17.35 -8.25
C THR A 174 -2.06 -16.66 -7.43
N ASN A 175 -3.26 -17.24 -7.37
CA ASN A 175 -4.36 -16.70 -6.59
C ASN A 175 -4.12 -16.83 -5.09
N MET A 176 -3.64 -17.99 -4.62
CA MET A 176 -3.29 -18.21 -3.21
C MET A 176 -2.17 -17.27 -2.77
N LEU A 177 -1.10 -17.16 -3.58
CA LEU A 177 -0.01 -16.24 -3.31
C LEU A 177 -0.50 -14.80 -3.29
N GLY A 178 -1.27 -14.37 -4.28
CA GLY A 178 -1.83 -13.02 -4.34
C GLY A 178 -2.71 -12.72 -3.13
N MET A 179 -3.58 -13.64 -2.73
CA MET A 179 -4.44 -13.49 -1.55
C MET A 179 -3.62 -13.41 -0.26
N LEU A 180 -2.62 -14.29 -0.07
CA LEU A 180 -1.73 -14.26 1.07
C LEU A 180 -0.99 -12.92 1.16
N LEU A 181 -0.46 -12.41 0.05
CA LEU A 181 0.25 -11.14 0.00
C LEU A 181 -0.67 -9.95 0.29
N ILE A 182 -1.91 -9.97 -0.20
CA ILE A 182 -2.92 -8.95 0.13
C ILE A 182 -3.25 -8.98 1.62
N VAL A 183 -3.51 -10.17 2.20
CA VAL A 183 -3.82 -10.30 3.63
C VAL A 183 -2.64 -9.84 4.50
N ALA A 184 -1.41 -10.25 4.17
CA ALA A 184 -0.21 -9.81 4.87
C ALA A 184 -0.04 -8.29 4.80
N PHE A 185 -0.25 -7.71 3.60
CA PHE A 185 -0.19 -6.27 3.41
C PHE A 185 -1.24 -5.52 4.25
N VAL A 186 -2.50 -5.99 4.24
CA VAL A 186 -3.58 -5.40 5.03
C VAL A 186 -3.31 -5.53 6.53
N ALA A 187 -2.80 -6.68 7.00
CA ALA A 187 -2.44 -6.87 8.40
C ALA A 187 -1.34 -5.88 8.85
N VAL A 188 -0.30 -5.69 8.04
CA VAL A 188 0.73 -4.67 8.30
C VAL A 188 0.11 -3.26 8.31
N ALA A 189 -0.72 -2.92 7.33
CA ALA A 189 -1.38 -1.61 7.30
C ALA A 189 -2.27 -1.37 8.53
N CYS A 190 -3.05 -2.37 8.96
CA CYS A 190 -3.88 -2.31 10.14
C CYS A 190 -3.06 -2.15 11.42
N THR A 191 -1.97 -2.91 11.59
CA THR A 191 -1.10 -2.76 12.76
C THR A 191 -0.47 -1.37 12.84
N GLN A 192 0.00 -0.81 11.71
CA GLN A 192 0.53 0.55 11.67
C GLN A 192 -0.53 1.59 12.06
N TYR A 193 -1.73 1.50 11.47
CA TYR A 193 -2.84 2.41 11.77
C TYR A 193 -3.26 2.34 13.25
N LEU A 194 -3.33 1.14 13.81
CA LEU A 194 -3.72 0.93 15.21
C LEU A 194 -2.58 1.28 16.20
N SER A 195 -1.32 1.10 15.81
CA SER A 195 -0.14 1.40 16.66
C SER A 195 0.13 2.89 16.83
N GLY A 196 -0.45 3.76 16.00
CA GLY A 196 -0.27 5.21 16.11
C GLY A 196 -0.62 5.75 17.50
N GLY A 197 -1.58 5.14 18.20
CA GLY A 197 -1.92 5.50 19.58
C GLY A 197 -0.80 5.20 20.60
N ALA A 198 -0.10 4.08 20.44
CA ALA A 198 0.96 3.66 21.36
C ALA A 198 2.14 4.65 21.38
N TYR A 199 2.43 5.27 20.23
CA TYR A 199 3.45 6.32 20.14
C TYR A 199 3.14 7.53 21.05
N TYR A 200 1.89 8.01 21.05
CA TYR A 200 1.49 9.15 21.88
C TYR A 200 1.46 8.80 23.37
N ILE A 201 1.10 7.57 23.72
CA ILE A 201 1.14 7.09 25.11
C ILE A 201 2.58 7.06 25.60
N ARG A 202 3.49 6.42 24.86
CA ARG A 202 4.91 6.33 25.24
C ARG A 202 5.57 7.71 25.34
N LYS A 203 5.27 8.61 24.40
CA LYS A 203 5.75 10.00 24.44
C LYS A 203 5.23 10.76 25.67
N ALA A 204 3.99 10.51 26.07
CA ALA A 204 3.41 11.11 27.27
C ALA A 204 4.10 10.58 28.55
N GLU A 205 4.29 9.25 28.64
CA GLU A 205 5.02 8.60 29.74
C GLU A 205 6.47 9.10 29.86
N ASP A 206 7.21 9.15 28.74
CA ASP A 206 8.58 9.68 28.69
C ASP A 206 8.64 11.13 29.16
N HIS A 207 7.63 11.95 28.84
CA HIS A 207 7.56 13.33 29.30
C HIS A 207 7.22 13.42 30.80
N LEU A 208 6.33 12.57 31.31
CA LEU A 208 6.07 12.49 32.76
C LEU A 208 7.33 12.11 33.55
N GLN A 209 8.15 11.20 33.01
CA GLN A 209 9.44 10.85 33.61
C GLN A 209 10.40 12.04 33.68
N LYS A 210 10.43 12.90 32.65
CA LYS A 210 11.24 14.13 32.69
C LYS A 210 10.75 15.09 33.77
N ILE A 211 9.44 15.22 33.95
CA ILE A 211 8.86 16.03 35.02
C ILE A 211 9.23 15.44 36.39
N ALA A 212 9.17 14.12 36.54
CA ALA A 212 9.59 13.43 37.75
C ALA A 212 11.08 13.68 38.07
N MET A 213 11.97 13.64 37.08
CA MET A 213 13.38 14.00 37.27
C MET A 213 13.55 15.45 37.77
N LEU A 214 12.72 16.38 37.29
CA LEU A 214 12.73 17.77 37.76
C LEU A 214 12.20 17.90 39.19
N GLU A 215 11.23 17.07 39.61
CA GLU A 215 10.78 16.98 41.00
C GLU A 215 11.90 16.51 41.93
N GLU A 216 12.63 15.46 41.55
CA GLU A 216 13.78 14.99 42.34
C GLU A 216 14.90 16.04 42.43
N ALA A 217 15.16 16.76 41.32
CA ALA A 217 16.10 17.86 41.31
C ALA A 217 15.64 19.03 42.18
N HIS A 218 14.34 19.34 42.17
CA HIS A 218 13.74 20.36 43.02
C HIS A 218 13.86 19.98 44.51
N TYR A 219 13.52 18.74 44.86
CA TYR A 219 13.66 18.24 46.23
C TYR A 219 15.11 18.29 46.70
N SER A 220 16.06 17.86 45.87
CA SER A 220 17.50 17.91 46.18
C SER A 220 18.01 19.34 46.46
N ARG A 221 17.39 20.35 45.83
CA ARG A 221 17.80 21.76 45.95
C ARG A 221 17.07 22.53 47.07
N TYR A 222 15.79 22.25 47.29
CA TYR A 222 14.92 23.04 48.16
C TYR A 222 14.35 22.24 49.36
N GLY A 223 14.50 20.92 49.37
CA GLY A 223 14.06 20.03 50.46
C GLY A 223 12.57 19.67 50.45
N TYR A 224 11.83 19.97 49.38
CA TYR A 224 10.41 19.63 49.23
C TYR A 224 9.99 19.47 47.76
N TYR A 225 8.89 18.74 47.50
CA TYR A 225 8.27 18.57 46.18
C TYR A 225 7.27 19.70 45.86
N THR A 226 7.08 20.05 44.59
CA THR A 226 6.28 21.21 44.18
C THR A 226 5.13 20.86 43.25
N ASN A 227 3.92 21.37 43.50
CA ASN A 227 2.81 21.22 42.54
C ASN A 227 2.84 22.24 41.38
N ASP A 228 3.80 23.16 41.40
CA ASP A 228 3.94 24.23 40.42
C ASP A 228 4.84 23.81 39.23
N LEU A 229 4.20 23.52 38.10
CA LEU A 229 4.89 23.19 36.85
C LEU A 229 5.81 24.31 36.34
N LEU A 230 5.49 25.59 36.64
CA LEU A 230 6.33 26.70 36.22
C LEU A 230 7.70 26.63 36.90
N ARG A 231 7.75 26.30 38.19
CA ARG A 231 9.03 26.10 38.91
C ARG A 231 9.85 24.97 38.32
N LEU A 232 9.22 23.85 37.99
CA LEU A 232 9.90 22.73 37.33
C LEU A 232 10.43 23.14 35.94
N SER A 233 9.67 23.92 35.18
CA SER A 233 10.11 24.44 33.87
C SER A 233 11.31 25.38 33.96
N LEU A 234 11.45 26.13 35.07
CA LEU A 234 12.63 26.97 35.29
C LEU A 234 13.86 26.11 35.61
N LEU A 235 13.68 24.97 36.29
CA LEU A 235 14.76 24.02 36.57
C LEU A 235 15.26 23.28 35.33
N SER A 236 14.47 23.18 34.26
CA SER A 236 14.89 22.50 33.02
C SER A 236 15.90 23.29 32.18
N GLY A 237 16.26 24.51 32.57
CA GLY A 237 17.22 25.38 31.86
C GLY A 237 16.64 26.14 30.67
N ASP A 238 15.68 25.55 29.96
CA ASP A 238 14.88 26.21 28.91
C ASP A 238 13.37 26.01 29.14
N PRO A 239 12.68 26.97 29.79
CA PRO A 239 11.26 26.86 30.10
C PRO A 239 10.37 26.91 28.84
N VAL A 240 10.82 27.57 27.77
CA VAL A 240 10.04 27.71 26.52
C VAL A 240 10.02 26.39 25.78
N GLN A 241 11.18 25.74 25.65
CA GLN A 241 11.28 24.43 25.02
C GLN A 241 10.53 23.37 25.84
N PHE A 242 10.65 23.40 27.17
CA PHE A 242 9.90 22.52 28.05
C PHE A 242 8.38 22.69 27.89
N GLN A 243 7.89 23.92 27.79
CA GLN A 243 6.46 24.17 27.56
C GLN A 243 6.00 23.63 26.19
N ARG A 244 6.81 23.80 25.14
CA ARG A 244 6.53 23.23 23.82
C ARG A 244 6.46 21.70 23.85
N ASP A 245 7.40 21.06 24.53
CA ASP A 245 7.44 19.60 24.62
C ASP A 245 6.30 19.06 25.47
N THR A 246 5.96 19.74 26.57
CA THR A 246 4.77 19.44 27.38
C THR A 246 3.49 19.51 26.53
N ARG A 247 3.31 20.57 25.75
CA ARG A 247 2.15 20.71 24.85
C ARG A 247 2.12 19.67 23.74
N LYS A 248 3.28 19.17 23.28
CA LYS A 248 3.39 18.13 22.25
C LYS A 248 3.15 16.73 22.81
N ALA A 249 3.51 16.47 24.06
CA ALA A 249 3.39 15.17 24.71
C ALA A 249 2.01 14.96 25.35
N LEU A 250 1.46 15.99 26.00
CA LEU A 250 0.27 15.89 26.83
C LEU A 250 -0.88 16.76 26.29
N GLN A 251 -2.10 16.38 26.64
CA GLN A 251 -3.27 17.24 26.44
C GLN A 251 -3.26 18.40 27.45
N PRO A 252 -3.71 19.61 27.05
CA PRO A 252 -3.81 20.73 27.99
C PRO A 252 -4.76 20.49 29.16
N ARG A 253 -5.77 19.63 28.96
CA ARG A 253 -6.74 19.25 30.00
C ARG A 253 -6.36 17.89 30.59
N GLY A 254 -6.44 17.77 31.91
CA GLY A 254 -6.18 16.51 32.63
C GLY A 254 -4.77 16.36 33.18
N PHE A 255 -3.87 17.33 32.97
CA PHE A 255 -2.57 17.36 33.64
C PHE A 255 -2.70 17.82 35.09
N LYS A 256 -2.17 17.04 36.04
CA LYS A 256 -2.16 17.37 37.47
C LYS A 256 -0.89 16.83 38.15
N ILE A 257 -0.35 17.61 39.07
CA ILE A 257 0.74 17.20 39.97
C ILE A 257 0.19 17.20 41.39
N GLY A 258 0.15 16.02 42.01
CA GLY A 258 -0.13 15.84 43.44
C GLY A 258 1.17 15.64 44.20
N VAL A 259 1.40 16.39 45.26
CA VAL A 259 2.62 16.29 46.09
C VAL A 259 2.26 15.98 47.54
N HIS A 260 3.08 15.15 48.17
CA HIS A 260 3.05 14.79 49.58
C HIS A 260 4.42 15.03 50.21
N LYS A 261 4.53 14.90 51.54
CA LYS A 261 5.80 15.11 52.25
C LYS A 261 6.91 14.15 51.82
N THR A 262 6.54 12.95 51.39
CA THR A 262 7.47 11.85 51.10
C THR A 262 7.40 11.39 49.65
N GLY A 263 6.68 12.09 48.77
CA GLY A 263 6.54 11.66 47.38
C GLY A 263 5.60 12.53 46.55
N TYR A 264 5.44 12.18 45.29
CA TYR A 264 4.59 12.89 44.32
C TYR A 264 3.94 11.93 43.32
N LYS A 265 2.85 12.40 42.73
CA LYS A 265 2.11 11.73 41.66
C LYS A 265 1.82 12.72 40.55
N ILE A 266 2.35 12.45 39.37
CA ILE A 266 2.10 13.24 38.17
C ILE A 266 1.12 12.46 37.30
N SER A 267 0.05 13.11 36.87
CA SER A 267 -0.95 12.52 35.99
C SER A 267 -1.18 13.41 34.77
N GLY A 268 -1.44 12.78 33.64
CA GLY A 268 -1.70 13.47 32.39
C GLY A 268 -2.54 12.61 31.44
N VAL A 269 -2.87 13.17 30.29
CA VAL A 269 -3.62 12.47 29.26
C VAL A 269 -2.82 12.52 27.96
N ALA A 270 -2.58 11.35 27.38
CA ALA A 270 -1.89 11.22 26.10
C ALA A 270 -2.71 11.88 24.96
N ARG A 271 -2.01 12.33 23.92
CA ARG A 271 -2.63 12.92 22.73
C ARG A 271 -3.19 11.89 21.73
N ASP A 272 -3.33 10.63 22.13
CA ASP A 272 -3.91 9.59 21.31
C ASP A 272 -5.42 9.79 21.09
N SER A 273 -5.97 9.08 20.10
CA SER A 273 -7.41 9.16 19.77
C SER A 273 -8.31 8.71 20.93
N LYS A 274 -7.83 7.83 21.81
CA LYS A 274 -8.60 7.31 22.96
C LYS A 274 -8.46 8.17 24.23
N ARG A 275 -7.61 9.21 24.22
CA ARG A 275 -7.32 10.07 25.39
C ARG A 275 -6.92 9.25 26.61
N THR A 276 -5.94 8.38 26.41
CA THR A 276 -5.49 7.42 27.42
C THR A 276 -4.86 8.16 28.61
N PRO A 277 -5.31 7.93 29.85
CA PRO A 277 -4.69 8.52 31.04
C PRO A 277 -3.35 7.86 31.32
N VAL A 278 -2.33 8.67 31.62
CA VAL A 278 -0.98 8.25 31.99
C VAL A 278 -0.61 8.84 33.35
N TYR A 279 0.17 8.12 34.14
CA TYR A 279 0.60 8.57 35.46
C TYR A 279 2.02 8.10 35.77
N PHE A 280 2.68 8.86 36.64
CA PHE A 280 3.99 8.54 37.21
C PHE A 280 3.92 8.82 38.71
N GLU A 281 4.44 7.92 39.53
CA GLU A 281 4.41 7.99 40.98
C GLU A 281 5.82 7.74 41.52
N SER A 282 6.28 8.57 42.46
CA SER A 282 7.56 8.37 43.14
C SER A 282 7.51 7.07 43.95
N LYS A 283 8.61 6.33 43.97
CA LYS A 283 8.73 5.11 44.79
C LYS A 283 8.83 5.43 46.27
#